data_AF-A0A0P7DVQ8-F1
#
_entry.id   AF-A0A0P7DVQ8-F1
#
_cell.length_a   1.000
_cell.length_b   1.000
_cell.length_c   1.000
_cell.angle_alpha   90.00
_cell.angle_beta   90.00
_cell.angle_gamma   90.00
#
_symmetry.space_group_name_H-M   'P 1'
#
loop_
_entity.id
_entity.type
_entity.pdbx_description
1 polymer ?
#
loop_
_entity_poly.entity_id
_entity_poly.type
_entity_poly.pdbx_seq_one_letter_code
_entity_poly.pdbx_strand_id
1 'polypeptide(L)'
;MQYNNRIKGGRKKLGLRSFVDNFSQALSALYAALGTKEVNLKFLALFLLSILSGCSVVVHDKTNDPIALSLIGSYYQTVKDGFLYEARCADINASIQSTEWCTGIQAFDSGNEYSKTPTNYQAYKSAQEEWDTKLFTKLAFEKQRSIISALSKGTVIKITKLVQYPWGTNGYYWAIRAELINTEGNLIEVELPTNSALAFPSWLQGYGVQALPQLKQEYLMQCKNAKCT
;
A
#
# COMPACT_ATOMS: atom_id res chain seq x y z
N MET A 1 -48.15 -1.59 -18.33
CA MET A 1 -47.09 -2.53 -18.74
C MET A 1 -46.37 -3.02 -17.49
N GLN A 2 -46.55 -4.30 -17.15
CA GLN A 2 -45.79 -5.00 -16.12
C GLN A 2 -44.37 -5.24 -16.64
N TYR A 3 -43.35 -5.02 -15.81
CA TYR A 3 -42.21 -5.94 -15.68
C TYR A 3 -41.58 -5.77 -14.30
N ASN A 4 -41.82 -6.79 -13.49
CA ASN A 4 -41.18 -7.06 -12.22
C ASN A 4 -39.89 -7.83 -12.54
N ASN A 5 -38.73 -7.45 -12.01
CA ASN A 5 -37.69 -8.44 -11.70
C ASN A 5 -36.64 -7.90 -10.72
N ARG A 6 -36.63 -8.56 -9.57
CA ARG A 6 -35.78 -8.37 -8.40
C ARG A 6 -34.63 -9.37 -8.55
N ILE A 7 -33.43 -8.92 -8.95
CA ILE A 7 -32.23 -9.78 -8.90
C ILE A 7 -31.58 -9.61 -7.52
N LYS A 8 -31.88 -10.57 -6.63
CA LYS A 8 -31.09 -10.85 -5.43
C LYS A 8 -29.76 -11.49 -5.88
N GLY A 9 -28.69 -10.70 -5.97
CA GLY A 9 -27.33 -11.22 -6.07
C GLY A 9 -26.84 -11.68 -4.70
N GLY A 10 -27.03 -12.97 -4.41
CA GLY A 10 -26.57 -13.60 -3.17
C GLY A 10 -25.05 -13.52 -3.04
N ARG A 11 -24.60 -12.84 -1.98
CA ARG A 11 -23.20 -12.81 -1.53
C ARG A 11 -22.81 -14.22 -1.10
N LYS A 12 -22.11 -14.99 -1.95
CA LYS A 12 -21.44 -16.23 -1.50
C LYS A 12 -20.33 -15.82 -0.53
N LYS A 13 -20.64 -15.84 0.77
CA LYS A 13 -19.63 -16.04 1.82
C LYS A 13 -18.89 -17.31 1.41
N LEU A 14 -17.65 -17.21 0.91
CA LEU A 14 -16.72 -18.33 0.99
C LEU A 14 -16.45 -18.53 2.48
N GLY A 15 -17.33 -19.32 3.10
CA GLY A 15 -17.19 -19.71 4.49
C GLY A 15 -15.94 -20.57 4.62
N LEU A 16 -15.33 -20.49 5.80
CA LEU A 16 -14.25 -21.36 6.28
C LEU A 16 -14.41 -22.84 5.86
N ARG A 17 -15.65 -23.31 5.70
CA ARG A 17 -16.02 -24.63 5.18
C ARG A 17 -15.47 -24.93 3.77
N SER A 18 -15.59 -24.01 2.81
CA SER A 18 -15.10 -24.24 1.44
C SER A 18 -13.58 -24.40 1.37
N PHE A 19 -12.85 -23.77 2.29
CA PHE A 19 -11.40 -23.93 2.40
C PHE A 19 -11.05 -25.27 3.07
N VAL A 20 -11.77 -25.63 4.14
CA VAL A 20 -11.62 -26.93 4.82
C VAL A 20 -11.95 -28.10 3.87
N ASP A 21 -12.97 -27.97 3.03
CA ASP A 21 -13.39 -29.00 2.08
C ASP A 21 -12.35 -29.19 0.96
N ASN A 22 -11.79 -28.10 0.43
CA ASN A 22 -10.71 -28.17 -0.56
C ASN A 22 -9.40 -28.71 0.05
N PHE A 23 -9.10 -28.35 1.30
CA PHE A 23 -7.95 -28.87 2.02
C PHE A 23 -8.11 -30.37 2.32
N SER A 24 -9.32 -30.81 2.69
CA SER A 24 -9.64 -32.21 2.91
C SER A 24 -9.51 -33.03 1.62
N GLN A 25 -9.94 -32.50 0.47
CA GLN A 25 -9.78 -33.19 -0.81
C GLN A 25 -8.30 -33.28 -1.24
N ALA A 26 -7.53 -32.21 -1.04
CA ALA A 26 -6.09 -32.22 -1.31
C ALA A 26 -5.35 -33.20 -0.40
N LEU A 27 -5.72 -33.28 0.88
CA LEU A 27 -5.15 -34.22 1.85
C LEU A 27 -5.48 -35.68 1.47
N SER A 28 -6.72 -35.95 1.06
CA SER A 28 -7.16 -37.27 0.61
C SER A 28 -6.45 -37.72 -0.67
N ALA A 29 -6.21 -36.80 -1.62
CA ALA A 29 -5.44 -37.08 -2.82
C ALA A 29 -3.96 -37.36 -2.51
N LEU A 30 -3.38 -36.65 -1.53
CA LEU A 30 -2.02 -36.90 -1.05
C LEU A 30 -1.91 -38.28 -0.37
N TYR A 31 -2.90 -38.65 0.44
CA TYR A 31 -2.99 -39.95 1.10
C TYR A 31 -3.10 -41.11 0.10
N ALA A 32 -3.86 -40.92 -0.99
CA ALA A 32 -3.99 -41.91 -2.05
C ALA A 32 -2.71 -42.05 -2.89
N ALA A 33 -2.01 -40.95 -3.15
CA ALA A 33 -0.77 -40.95 -3.93
C ALA A 33 0.43 -41.55 -3.15
N LEU A 34 0.42 -41.48 -1.83
CA LEU A 34 1.54 -41.92 -0.97
C LEU A 34 1.45 -43.39 -0.52
N GLY A 35 0.49 -44.17 -1.03
CA GLY A 35 0.44 -45.64 -0.94
C GLY A 35 0.96 -46.24 0.37
N THR A 36 0.09 -46.36 1.38
CA THR A 36 0.28 -46.99 2.70
C THR A 36 1.67 -47.60 2.98
N LYS A 37 2.67 -46.76 3.17
CA LYS A 37 3.94 -47.11 3.79
C LYS A 37 4.05 -46.23 4.99
N GLU A 38 3.84 -46.78 6.19
CA GLU A 38 3.86 -46.12 7.51
C GLU A 38 4.52 -44.73 7.50
N VAL A 39 3.78 -43.73 7.01
CA VAL A 39 4.24 -42.36 7.01
C VAL A 39 4.00 -41.95 8.44
N ASN A 40 5.05 -42.08 9.26
CA ASN A 40 5.03 -41.85 10.70
C ASN A 40 4.18 -40.59 10.94
N LEU A 41 3.03 -40.74 11.59
CA LEU A 41 2.08 -39.63 11.82
C LEU A 41 2.78 -38.42 12.47
N LYS A 42 3.89 -38.69 13.18
CA LYS A 42 4.85 -37.72 13.71
C LYS A 42 5.53 -36.86 12.63
N PHE A 43 5.99 -37.43 11.52
CA PHE A 43 6.61 -36.68 10.41
C PHE A 43 5.59 -35.82 9.66
N LEU A 44 4.35 -36.31 9.46
CA LEU A 44 3.28 -35.50 8.88
C LEU A 44 2.87 -34.35 9.81
N ALA A 45 2.80 -34.59 11.13
CA ALA A 45 2.52 -33.55 12.12
C ALA A 45 3.66 -32.53 12.21
N LEU A 46 4.93 -32.96 12.17
CA LEU A 46 6.11 -32.07 12.11
C LEU A 46 6.12 -31.23 10.83
N PHE A 47 5.78 -31.84 9.69
CA PHE A 47 5.68 -31.15 8.41
C PHE A 47 4.54 -30.10 8.42
N LEU A 48 3.35 -30.47 8.90
CA LEU A 48 2.22 -29.55 9.05
C LEU A 48 2.53 -28.41 10.04
N LEU A 49 3.21 -28.69 11.15
CA LEU A 49 3.67 -27.66 12.11
C LEU A 49 4.71 -26.72 11.49
N SER A 50 5.61 -27.22 10.64
CA SER A 50 6.57 -26.38 9.91
C SER A 50 5.94 -25.56 8.77
N ILE A 51 4.77 -25.97 8.24
CA ILE A 51 3.99 -25.18 7.29
C ILE A 51 3.13 -24.14 8.03
N LEU A 52 2.70 -24.43 9.27
CA LEU A 52 1.91 -23.56 10.12
C LEU A 52 2.73 -22.49 10.86
N SER A 53 4.06 -22.57 10.90
CA SER A 53 4.94 -21.45 11.27
C SER A 53 5.02 -20.43 10.13
N GLY A 54 3.86 -20.03 9.60
CA GLY A 54 3.76 -18.97 8.62
C GLY A 54 4.46 -17.73 9.17
N CYS A 55 5.30 -17.09 8.35
CA CYS A 55 5.94 -15.83 8.68
C CYS A 55 4.83 -14.87 9.16
N SER A 56 4.79 -14.60 10.47
CA SER A 56 3.89 -13.59 11.01
C SER A 56 4.34 -12.26 10.40
N VAL A 57 3.54 -11.75 9.47
CA VAL A 57 3.70 -10.45 8.86
C VAL A 57 3.23 -9.44 9.91
N VAL A 58 4.15 -9.01 10.78
CA VAL A 58 3.85 -8.06 11.86
C VAL A 58 3.99 -6.66 11.32
N VAL A 59 2.98 -5.82 11.49
CA VAL A 59 3.11 -4.39 11.26
C VAL A 59 3.53 -3.73 12.56
N HIS A 60 4.57 -2.88 12.52
CA HIS A 60 4.99 -2.12 13.70
C HIS A 60 4.58 -0.67 13.57
N ASP A 61 3.57 -0.25 14.33
CA ASP A 61 3.28 1.17 14.50
C ASP A 61 4.39 1.82 15.33
N LYS A 62 5.07 2.79 14.73
CA LYS A 62 6.17 3.57 15.33
C LYS A 62 5.77 5.00 15.64
N THR A 63 4.49 5.34 15.50
CA THR A 63 3.99 6.72 15.64
C THR A 63 4.29 7.30 17.03
N ASN A 64 4.26 6.49 18.09
CA ASN A 64 4.53 6.93 19.46
C ASN A 64 5.95 6.55 19.94
N ASP A 65 6.79 5.95 19.09
CA ASP A 65 8.14 5.56 19.46
C ASP A 65 9.07 6.78 19.51
N PRO A 66 10.12 6.79 20.36
CA PRO A 66 11.08 7.90 20.45
C PRO A 66 11.72 8.27 19.11
N ILE A 67 11.88 7.31 18.20
CA ILE A 67 12.43 7.52 16.86
C ILE A 67 11.57 8.48 16.03
N ALA A 68 10.27 8.56 16.28
CA ALA A 68 9.32 9.31 15.47
C ALA A 68 9.04 10.73 16.00
N LEU A 69 9.54 11.07 17.20
CA LEU A 69 9.22 12.32 17.90
C LEU A 69 9.47 13.59 17.08
N SER A 70 10.54 13.61 16.27
CA SER A 70 10.86 14.76 15.43
C SER A 70 10.10 14.80 14.10
N LEU A 71 9.42 13.70 13.74
CA LEU A 71 8.71 13.57 12.48
C LEU A 71 7.20 13.72 12.66
N ILE A 72 6.59 13.09 13.67
CA ILE A 72 5.15 13.13 13.89
C ILE A 72 4.72 14.54 14.31
N GLY A 73 3.66 15.05 13.68
CA GLY A 73 3.15 16.40 13.89
C GLY A 73 3.96 17.50 13.19
N SER A 74 5.08 17.15 12.55
CA SER A 74 5.83 18.12 11.74
C SER A 74 5.11 18.43 10.42
N TYR A 75 5.32 19.65 9.95
CA TYR A 75 4.71 20.17 8.73
C TYR A 75 5.75 20.23 7.62
N TYR A 76 5.32 19.89 6.40
CA TYR A 76 6.11 20.00 5.19
C TYR A 76 5.31 20.68 4.09
N GLN A 77 6.01 21.30 3.16
CA GLN A 77 5.45 21.90 1.97
C GLN A 77 5.96 21.19 0.72
N THR A 78 5.07 20.91 -0.24
CA THR A 78 5.45 20.34 -1.53
C THR A 78 6.29 21.33 -2.34
N VAL A 79 7.41 20.85 -2.90
CA VAL A 79 8.35 21.67 -3.67
C VAL A 79 8.03 21.68 -5.17
N LYS A 80 7.25 20.69 -5.62
CA LYS A 80 6.82 20.50 -7.01
C LYS A 80 5.31 20.36 -7.09
N ASP A 81 4.76 20.62 -8.27
CA ASP A 81 3.42 20.16 -8.60
C ASP A 81 3.37 18.63 -8.57
N GLY A 82 2.23 18.10 -8.18
CA GLY A 82 2.03 16.69 -7.99
C GLY A 82 0.59 16.27 -8.25
N PHE A 83 0.23 15.11 -7.78
CA PHE A 83 -1.07 14.52 -7.97
C PHE A 83 -1.45 13.57 -6.85
N LEU A 84 -2.76 13.43 -6.69
CA LEU A 84 -3.37 12.42 -5.83
C LEU A 84 -3.84 11.25 -6.70
N TYR A 85 -3.65 10.03 -6.23
CA TYR A 85 -4.04 8.82 -6.97
C TYR A 85 -4.64 7.74 -6.07
N GLU A 86 -5.36 6.82 -6.69
CA GLU A 86 -5.94 5.67 -5.98
C GLU A 86 -4.84 4.64 -5.70
N ALA A 87 -4.55 4.38 -4.42
CA ALA A 87 -3.48 3.49 -3.99
C ALA A 87 -4.02 2.34 -3.12
N ARG A 88 -3.28 1.23 -3.15
CA ARG A 88 -3.26 0.30 -2.01
C ARG A 88 -2.21 0.80 -1.06
N CYS A 89 -2.59 0.95 0.19
CA CYS A 89 -1.72 1.51 1.20
C CYS A 89 -1.31 0.43 2.18
N ALA A 90 -0.27 0.71 2.96
CA ALA A 90 0.08 -0.14 4.08
C ALA A 90 -1.13 -0.24 5.01
N ASP A 91 -1.77 -1.42 5.09
CA ASP A 91 -2.85 -1.66 6.03
C ASP A 91 -2.24 -1.81 7.41
N ILE A 92 -2.24 -0.69 8.13
CA ILE A 92 -1.58 -0.57 9.42
C ILE A 92 -2.21 -1.49 10.48
N ASN A 93 -3.40 -2.03 10.19
CA ASN A 93 -4.15 -2.92 11.07
C ASN A 93 -4.23 -4.37 10.53
N ALA A 94 -3.60 -4.66 9.38
CA ALA A 94 -3.68 -5.98 8.77
C ALA A 94 -2.88 -7.03 9.56
N SER A 95 -3.52 -8.19 9.78
CA SER A 95 -2.85 -9.42 10.21
C SER A 95 -2.45 -10.33 9.04
N ILE A 96 -2.99 -10.10 7.83
CA ILE A 96 -2.71 -10.81 6.57
C ILE A 96 -2.86 -9.80 5.41
N GLN A 97 -2.00 -9.89 4.38
CA GLN A 97 -1.93 -9.04 3.16
C GLN A 97 -2.98 -7.91 3.03
N SER A 98 -2.51 -6.65 3.08
CA SER A 98 -3.32 -5.43 2.96
C SER A 98 -4.29 -5.45 1.78
N THR A 99 -5.54 -5.09 2.07
CA THR A 99 -6.59 -4.75 1.09
C THR A 99 -7.07 -3.31 1.24
N GLU A 100 -6.41 -2.49 2.09
CA GLU A 100 -6.83 -1.12 2.38
C GLU A 100 -6.54 -0.22 1.17
N TRP A 101 -7.60 0.45 0.71
CA TRP A 101 -7.53 1.49 -0.30
C TRP A 101 -7.35 2.84 0.40
N CYS A 102 -6.35 3.61 -0.03
CA CYS A 102 -6.18 4.99 0.43
C CYS A 102 -5.72 5.90 -0.72
N THR A 103 -5.60 7.20 -0.41
CA THR A 103 -5.09 8.18 -1.36
C THR A 103 -3.56 8.22 -1.28
N GLY A 104 -2.90 7.98 -2.41
CA GLY A 104 -1.46 8.23 -2.55
C GLY A 104 -1.19 9.64 -3.05
N ILE A 105 0.00 10.15 -2.74
CA ILE A 105 0.53 11.41 -3.28
C ILE A 105 1.82 11.15 -4.06
N GLN A 106 2.01 11.85 -5.18
CA GLN A 106 3.28 11.81 -5.93
C GLN A 106 3.51 13.12 -6.69
N ALA A 107 4.78 13.43 -6.99
CA ALA A 107 5.18 14.60 -7.77
C ALA A 107 5.08 14.33 -9.27
N PHE A 108 4.69 15.33 -10.05
CA PHE A 108 4.83 15.30 -11.50
C PHE A 108 6.30 15.45 -11.91
N ASP A 109 6.59 15.05 -13.16
CA ASP A 109 7.93 15.07 -13.78
C ASP A 109 9.04 14.56 -12.85
N SER A 110 8.77 13.43 -12.19
CA SER A 110 9.65 12.82 -11.21
C SER A 110 10.06 11.42 -11.64
N GLY A 111 11.20 10.96 -11.11
CA GLY A 111 11.72 9.62 -11.35
C GLY A 111 12.89 9.56 -12.31
N ASN A 112 13.14 8.37 -12.82
CA ASN A 112 14.20 8.06 -13.77
C ASN A 112 13.60 7.49 -15.06
N GLU A 113 14.45 7.08 -16.00
CA GLU A 113 14.04 6.52 -17.30
C GLU A 113 13.08 5.32 -17.20
N TYR A 114 13.13 4.56 -16.10
CA TYR A 114 12.32 3.35 -15.88
C TYR A 114 11.03 3.60 -15.09
N SER A 115 10.98 4.67 -14.31
CA SER A 115 9.88 4.96 -13.37
C SER A 115 9.53 6.45 -13.37
N LYS A 116 9.29 7.00 -14.56
CA LYS A 116 8.94 8.42 -14.76
C LYS A 116 7.43 8.66 -14.65
N THR A 117 7.05 9.69 -13.92
CA THR A 117 5.66 10.19 -13.83
C THR A 117 5.31 11.13 -15.00
N PRO A 118 4.02 11.38 -15.29
CA PRO A 118 3.61 12.39 -16.26
C PRO A 118 4.21 13.77 -15.92
N THR A 119 4.40 14.61 -16.94
CA THR A 119 4.98 15.95 -16.77
C THR A 119 4.04 16.91 -16.05
N ASN A 120 2.73 16.74 -16.22
CA ASN A 120 1.68 17.51 -15.55
C ASN A 120 0.33 16.79 -15.74
N TYR A 121 -0.73 17.35 -15.16
CA TYR A 121 -2.08 16.76 -15.23
C TYR A 121 -2.67 16.76 -16.64
N GLN A 122 -2.32 17.73 -17.49
CA GLN A 122 -2.79 17.75 -18.88
C GLN A 122 -2.17 16.61 -19.70
N ALA A 123 -0.87 16.37 -19.52
CA ALA A 123 -0.15 15.25 -20.15
C ALA A 123 -0.69 13.90 -19.66
N TYR A 124 -1.14 13.82 -18.41
CA TYR A 124 -1.88 12.67 -17.92
C TYR A 124 -3.21 12.51 -18.68
N LYS A 125 -4.03 13.56 -18.75
CA LYS A 125 -5.35 13.51 -19.39
C LYS A 125 -5.31 13.20 -20.89
N SER A 126 -4.26 13.64 -21.60
CA SER A 126 -4.12 13.35 -23.03
C SER A 126 -3.80 11.88 -23.34
N ALA A 127 -3.29 11.11 -22.37
CA ALA A 127 -2.88 9.72 -22.53
C ALA A 127 -3.23 8.89 -21.29
N GLN A 128 -4.45 9.08 -20.76
CA GLN A 128 -4.82 8.57 -19.44
C GLN A 128 -4.67 7.05 -19.31
N GLU A 129 -5.16 6.28 -20.29
CA GLU A 129 -5.11 4.81 -20.25
C GLU A 129 -3.67 4.27 -20.27
N GLU A 130 -2.79 4.92 -21.05
CA GLU A 130 -1.38 4.57 -21.11
C GLU A 130 -0.69 4.83 -19.77
N TRP A 131 -0.94 6.00 -19.17
CA TRP A 131 -0.39 6.35 -17.86
C TRP A 131 -0.92 5.45 -16.75
N ASP A 132 -2.23 5.18 -16.75
CA ASP A 132 -2.85 4.33 -15.73
C ASP A 132 -2.25 2.92 -15.80
N THR A 133 -2.05 2.37 -17.01
CA THR A 133 -1.42 1.06 -17.21
C THR A 133 0.05 1.06 -16.80
N LYS A 134 0.80 2.11 -17.15
CA LYS A 134 2.23 2.24 -16.88
C LYS A 134 2.52 2.40 -15.38
N LEU A 135 1.75 3.24 -14.70
CA LEU A 135 1.98 3.59 -13.29
C LEU A 135 1.31 2.63 -12.33
N PHE A 136 0.17 2.07 -12.70
CA PHE A 136 -0.63 1.25 -11.82
C PHE A 136 -0.91 -0.09 -12.48
N THR A 137 0.04 -1.02 -12.32
CA THR A 137 -0.13 -2.41 -12.77
C THR A 137 -1.48 -2.93 -12.28
N LYS A 138 -2.32 -3.35 -13.23
CA LYS A 138 -3.63 -3.90 -12.95
C LYS A 138 -3.47 -5.31 -12.42
N LEU A 139 -3.83 -5.49 -11.16
CA LEU A 139 -3.90 -6.81 -10.55
C LEU A 139 -5.21 -7.50 -10.96
N ALA A 140 -5.20 -8.84 -10.97
CA ALA A 140 -6.37 -9.63 -11.31
C ALA A 140 -7.54 -9.28 -10.38
N PHE A 141 -8.74 -9.11 -10.95
CA PHE A 141 -9.97 -8.77 -10.23
C PHE A 141 -9.99 -7.39 -9.55
N GLU A 142 -9.06 -6.50 -9.90
CA GLU A 142 -9.08 -5.11 -9.45
C GLU A 142 -9.50 -4.15 -10.55
N LYS A 143 -10.13 -3.04 -10.14
CA LYS A 143 -10.35 -1.92 -11.04
C LYS A 143 -8.99 -1.31 -11.43
N GLN A 144 -8.92 -0.77 -12.64
CA GLN A 144 -7.78 0.05 -13.03
C GLN A 144 -7.72 1.26 -12.09
N ARG A 145 -6.53 1.54 -11.56
CA ARG A 145 -6.29 2.70 -10.70
C ARG A 145 -5.94 3.90 -11.57
N SER A 146 -6.24 5.08 -11.05
CA SER A 146 -6.08 6.32 -11.79
C SER A 146 -5.59 7.48 -10.91
N ILE A 147 -5.09 8.53 -11.56
CA ILE A 147 -4.83 9.81 -10.92
C ILE A 147 -6.18 10.53 -10.73
N ILE A 148 -6.47 10.88 -9.48
CA ILE A 148 -7.73 11.50 -9.04
C ILE A 148 -7.71 13.00 -9.37
N SER A 149 -6.67 13.70 -8.94
CA SER A 149 -6.58 15.16 -9.06
C SER A 149 -5.15 15.66 -9.15
N ALA A 150 -4.97 16.85 -9.71
CA ALA A 150 -3.74 17.60 -9.58
C ALA A 150 -3.56 18.10 -8.14
N LEU A 151 -2.31 18.31 -7.75
CA LEU A 151 -1.90 18.90 -6.49
C LEU A 151 -0.91 20.02 -6.78
N SER A 152 -1.20 21.22 -6.31
CA SER A 152 -0.31 22.36 -6.54
C SER A 152 0.97 22.26 -5.70
N LYS A 153 2.06 22.75 -6.28
CA LYS A 153 3.25 23.13 -5.51
C LYS A 153 2.85 24.06 -4.36
N GLY A 154 3.52 23.92 -3.22
CA GLY A 154 3.25 24.73 -2.06
C GLY A 154 2.16 24.17 -1.15
N THR A 155 1.58 23.01 -1.49
CA THR A 155 0.61 22.32 -0.62
C THR A 155 1.29 21.93 0.68
N VAL A 156 0.64 22.26 1.80
CA VAL A 156 1.11 21.90 3.14
C VAL A 156 0.55 20.55 3.54
N ILE A 157 1.43 19.70 4.08
CA ILE A 157 1.09 18.42 4.66
C ILE A 157 1.59 18.34 6.10
N LYS A 158 0.89 17.59 6.95
CA LYS A 158 1.28 17.29 8.32
C LYS A 158 1.49 15.79 8.47
N ILE A 159 2.66 15.36 8.93
CA ILE A 159 2.89 13.93 9.17
C ILE A 159 2.09 13.49 10.40
N THR A 160 1.31 12.42 10.25
CA THR A 160 0.42 11.92 11.31
C THR A 160 0.76 10.52 11.76
N LYS A 161 1.35 9.67 10.90
CA LYS A 161 1.70 8.30 11.25
C LYS A 161 3.03 7.87 10.64
N LEU A 162 3.74 7.02 11.38
CA LEU A 162 4.96 6.34 10.92
C LEU A 162 4.88 4.86 11.28
N VAL A 163 5.00 3.99 10.28
CA VAL A 163 4.81 2.54 10.43
C VAL A 163 5.93 1.78 9.72
N GLN A 164 6.47 0.74 10.35
CA GLN A 164 7.29 -0.25 9.65
C GLN A 164 6.35 -1.30 9.08
N TYR A 165 6.19 -1.26 7.77
CA TYR A 165 5.31 -2.18 7.05
C TYR A 165 6.15 -3.27 6.36
N PRO A 166 5.79 -4.55 6.54
CA PRO A 166 6.53 -5.67 5.97
C PRO A 166 6.34 -5.76 4.45
N TRP A 167 7.40 -6.12 3.73
CA TRP A 167 7.40 -6.24 2.27
C TRP A 167 8.26 -7.40 1.76
N GLY A 168 7.57 -8.50 1.44
CA GLY A 168 8.16 -9.69 0.83
C GLY A 168 9.42 -10.17 1.57
N THR A 169 10.43 -10.60 0.81
CA THR A 169 11.74 -10.99 1.34
C THR A 169 12.63 -9.80 1.71
N ASN A 170 12.23 -8.57 1.36
CA ASN A 170 13.04 -7.36 1.56
C ASN A 170 12.92 -6.81 2.99
N GLY A 171 12.16 -7.49 3.87
CA GLY A 171 11.98 -7.13 5.26
C GLY A 171 10.88 -6.09 5.42
N TYR A 172 11.25 -4.86 5.72
CA TYR A 172 10.33 -3.77 6.08
C TYR A 172 10.66 -2.49 5.33
N TYR A 173 9.65 -1.66 5.09
CA TYR A 173 9.80 -0.27 4.67
C TYR A 173 9.00 0.66 5.58
N TRP A 174 9.35 1.95 5.56
CA TRP A 174 8.58 2.98 6.25
C TRP A 174 7.32 3.32 5.48
N ALA A 175 6.14 3.09 6.01
CA ALA A 175 4.90 3.71 5.54
C ALA A 175 4.64 4.98 6.35
N ILE A 176 4.45 6.10 5.66
CA ILE A 176 4.23 7.41 6.30
C ILE A 176 2.87 7.93 5.84
N ARG A 177 1.96 8.19 6.78
CA ARG A 177 0.69 8.87 6.50
C ARG A 177 0.79 10.34 6.91
N ALA A 178 0.14 11.18 6.13
CA ALA A 178 0.06 12.60 6.34
C ALA A 178 -1.37 13.10 6.10
N GLU A 179 -1.71 14.24 6.68
CA GLU A 179 -2.91 15.00 6.34
C GLU A 179 -2.51 16.15 5.44
N LEU A 180 -3.17 16.30 4.29
CA LEU A 180 -3.10 17.51 3.48
C LEU A 180 -4.36 18.35 3.68
N ILE A 181 -4.19 19.67 3.71
CA ILE A 181 -5.30 20.61 3.71
C ILE A 181 -5.56 20.97 2.25
N ASN A 182 -6.70 20.56 1.70
CA ASN A 182 -7.04 20.90 0.33
C ASN A 182 -7.45 22.38 0.22
N THR A 183 -7.63 22.87 -1.01
CA THR A 183 -8.02 24.27 -1.29
C THR A 183 -9.40 24.66 -0.74
N GLU A 184 -10.22 23.69 -0.37
CA GLU A 184 -11.57 23.86 0.20
C GLU A 184 -11.56 23.78 1.74
N GLY A 185 -10.38 23.58 2.36
CA GLY A 185 -10.22 23.42 3.80
C GLY A 185 -10.50 22.01 4.33
N ASN A 186 -10.76 21.03 3.46
CA ASN A 186 -10.94 19.63 3.83
C ASN A 186 -9.59 18.95 4.09
N LEU A 187 -9.56 18.10 5.12
CA LEU A 187 -8.42 17.25 5.43
C LEU A 187 -8.51 15.95 4.64
N ILE A 188 -7.45 15.62 3.90
CA ILE A 188 -7.34 14.36 3.16
C ILE A 188 -6.13 13.59 3.71
N GLU A 189 -6.35 12.37 4.21
CA GLU A 189 -5.26 11.46 4.60
C GLU A 189 -4.60 10.93 3.32
N VAL A 190 -3.27 11.02 3.26
CA VAL A 190 -2.46 10.50 2.17
C VAL A 190 -1.29 9.66 2.66
N GLU A 191 -0.93 8.64 1.90
CA GLU A 191 0.32 7.90 2.08
C GLU A 191 1.42 8.48 1.19
N LEU A 192 2.57 8.80 1.79
CA LEU A 192 3.74 9.28 1.06
C LEU A 192 4.39 8.15 0.26
N PRO A 193 4.98 8.44 -0.91
CA PRO A 193 5.63 7.42 -1.73
C PRO A 193 7.01 7.10 -1.14
N THR A 194 7.05 6.15 -0.23
CA THR A 194 8.26 5.82 0.53
C THR A 194 8.93 4.52 0.09
N ASN A 195 8.20 3.64 -0.61
CA ASN A 195 8.71 2.37 -1.09
C ASN A 195 9.11 2.44 -2.57
N SER A 196 10.41 2.37 -2.84
CA SER A 196 10.96 2.36 -4.20
C SER A 196 10.61 1.11 -5.01
N ALA A 197 10.16 0.02 -4.36
CA ALA A 197 9.72 -1.20 -5.03
C ALA A 197 8.38 -1.03 -5.77
N LEU A 198 7.62 0.03 -5.50
CA LEU A 198 6.31 0.27 -6.11
C LEU A 198 6.39 0.96 -7.48
N ALA A 199 7.56 0.94 -8.14
CA ALA A 199 7.82 1.59 -9.43
C ALA A 199 7.50 3.11 -9.45
N PHE A 200 7.47 3.73 -8.27
CA PHE A 200 7.36 5.17 -8.08
C PHE A 200 8.65 5.74 -7.51
N PRO A 201 8.97 7.00 -7.83
CA PRO A 201 10.05 7.71 -7.18
C PRO A 201 9.76 7.81 -5.68
N SER A 202 10.68 7.29 -4.86
CA SER A 202 10.58 7.44 -3.41
C SER A 202 10.98 8.85 -2.99
N TRP A 203 10.21 9.41 -2.06
CA TRP A 203 10.50 10.67 -1.40
C TRP A 203 11.46 10.50 -0.21
N LEU A 204 11.94 9.29 0.07
CA LEU A 204 12.94 9.02 1.09
C LEU A 204 14.36 9.07 0.55
N GLN A 205 15.26 9.62 1.37
CA GLN A 205 16.70 9.52 1.17
C GLN A 205 17.17 8.13 1.62
N GLY A 206 17.63 7.31 0.66
CA GLY A 206 18.13 5.97 0.93
C GLY A 206 17.04 4.93 1.20
N TYR A 207 17.46 3.79 1.74
CA TYR A 207 16.60 2.66 2.09
C TYR A 207 16.95 2.16 3.50
N GLY A 208 15.97 1.58 4.19
CA GLY A 208 16.14 0.97 5.51
C GLY A 208 15.16 1.51 6.55
N VAL A 209 14.93 0.71 7.59
CA VAL A 209 14.02 1.00 8.71
C VAL A 209 14.72 1.10 10.07
N GLN A 210 16.05 1.07 10.08
CA GLN A 210 16.89 1.07 11.28
C GLN A 210 17.08 2.48 11.86
N ALA A 211 16.93 3.50 11.02
CA ALA A 211 16.99 4.90 11.39
C ALA A 211 15.70 5.62 10.99
N LEU A 212 15.48 6.79 11.58
CA LEU A 212 14.36 7.68 11.24
C LEU A 212 14.43 7.99 9.72
N PRO A 213 13.30 7.86 8.98
CA PRO A 213 13.29 8.20 7.56
C PRO A 213 13.64 9.67 7.34
N GLN A 214 14.51 9.92 6.37
CA GLN A 214 14.84 11.27 5.91
C GLN A 214 14.10 11.55 4.61
N LEU A 215 13.35 12.66 4.56
CA LEU A 215 12.62 13.09 3.37
C LEU A 215 13.53 13.91 2.46
N LYS A 216 13.44 13.67 1.15
CA LYS A 216 14.22 14.42 0.17
C LYS A 216 13.66 15.83 0.00
N GLN A 217 14.55 16.81 0.10
CA GLN A 217 14.22 18.23 -0.09
C GLN A 217 13.73 18.55 -1.51
N GLU A 218 14.00 17.68 -2.49
CA GLU A 218 13.51 17.84 -3.87
C GLU A 218 11.97 17.72 -3.99
N TYR A 219 11.33 17.09 -3.00
CA TYR A 219 9.87 16.87 -2.99
C TYR A 219 9.19 17.59 -1.83
N LEU A 220 9.81 17.58 -0.64
CA LEU A 220 9.24 18.13 0.58
C LEU A 220 10.24 19.01 1.31
N MET A 221 9.82 20.24 1.63
CA MET A 221 10.58 21.17 2.45
C MET A 221 9.93 21.25 3.83
N GLN A 222 10.73 21.10 4.90
CA GLN A 222 10.22 21.17 6.26
C GLN A 222 9.82 22.61 6.62
N CYS A 223 8.66 22.76 7.26
CA CYS A 223 8.13 24.02 7.72
C CYS A 223 8.42 24.25 9.20
N LYS A 224 8.57 25.52 9.60
CA LYS A 224 8.69 25.91 11.01
C LYS A 224 7.35 25.92 11.75
N ASN A 225 6.24 26.03 11.01
CA ASN A 225 4.88 26.13 11.53
C ASN A 225 3.87 25.56 10.53
N ALA A 226 2.60 25.47 10.94
CA ALA A 226 1.50 24.92 10.14
C ALA A 226 1.16 25.73 8.88
N LYS A 227 1.59 26.98 8.77
CA LYS A 227 1.33 27.84 7.61
C LYS A 227 2.44 27.78 6.57
N CYS A 228 3.59 27.19 6.92
CA CYS A 228 4.79 27.20 6.07
C CYS A 228 5.19 28.62 5.60
N THR A 229 4.95 29.61 6.47
CA THR A 229 5.33 31.03 6.29
C THR A 229 6.44 31.41 7.23
#